data_AF-A0A7Y2K5A1-F1
#
_entry.id   AF-A0A7Y2K5A1-F1
#
_cell.length_a   1.000
_cell.length_b   1.000
_cell.length_c   1.000
_cell.angle_alpha   90.00
_cell.angle_beta   90.00
_cell.angle_gamma   90.00
#
_symmetry.space_group_name_H-M   'P 1'
#
loop_
_entity.id
_entity.type
_entity.pdbx_description
1 polymer ?
#
loop_
_entity_poly.entity_id
_entity_poly.type
_entity_poly.pdbx_seq_one_letter_code
_entity_poly.pdbx_strand_id
1 'polypeptide(L)' 'MYKDVTGIILSGGTSSRMGANKFLLKVGEITIIERMRDLMQSMFSEIILITNEPTDYKLLMEN' A
#
# COMPACT_ATOMS: atom_id res chain seq x y z
N MET A 1 -7.45 -13.93 -10.47
CA MET A 1 -7.54 -13.89 -9.00
C MET A 1 -6.97 -15.18 -8.43
N TYR A 2 -5.84 -15.09 -7.72
CA TYR A 2 -5.21 -16.17 -6.97
C TYR A 2 -5.90 -16.27 -5.60
N LYS A 3 -6.42 -17.46 -5.29
CA LYS A 3 -7.20 -17.71 -4.07
C LYS A 3 -6.36 -18.24 -2.91
N ASP A 4 -5.28 -18.95 -3.22
CA ASP A 4 -4.42 -19.62 -2.24
C ASP A 4 -3.05 -18.92 -2.09
N VAL A 5 -2.98 -17.65 -2.50
CA VAL A 5 -1.77 -16.82 -2.43
C VAL A 5 -2.12 -15.50 -1.77
N THR A 6 -1.40 -15.17 -0.69
CA THR A 6 -1.51 -13.88 0.00
C THR A 6 -0.56 -12.87 -0.66
N GLY A 7 -1.10 -11.73 -1.08
CA GLY A 7 -0.32 -10.61 -1.58
C GLY A 7 0.31 -9.82 -0.43
N ILE A 8 1.58 -9.42 -0.57
CA ILE A 8 2.26 -8.59 0.44
C ILE A 8 2.67 -7.27 -0.20
N ILE A 9 2.24 -6.16 0.41
CA ILE A 9 2.71 -4.82 0.08
C ILE A 9 3.70 -4.39 1.16
N LEU A 10 4.96 -4.15 0.78
CA LEU A 10 6.00 -3.63 1.68
C LEU A 10 6.04 -2.10 1.55
N SER A 11 5.51 -1.38 2.55
CA SER A 11 5.48 0.08 2.57
C SER A 11 6.29 0.73 3.70
N GLY A 12 7.21 -0.03 4.29
CA GLY A 12 8.10 0.46 5.34
C GLY A 12 9.44 1.00 4.86
N GLY A 13 10.19 1.59 5.80
CA GLY A 13 11.54 2.11 5.60
C GLY A 13 11.60 3.63 5.70
N THR A 14 12.78 4.18 5.99
CA THR A 14 12.94 5.59 6.39
C THR A 14 12.77 6.63 5.28
N SER A 15 12.49 6.23 4.04
CA SER A 15 12.36 7.12 2.87
C SER A 15 13.44 8.22 2.81
N SER A 16 14.66 7.91 3.28
CA SER A 16 15.67 8.90 3.68
C SER A 16 16.24 9.74 2.53
N ARG A 17 16.08 9.28 1.28
CA ARG A 17 16.45 10.01 0.07
C ARG A 17 15.37 10.95 -0.44
N MET A 18 14.11 10.75 -0.03
CA MET A 18 12.95 11.49 -0.51
C MET A 18 12.37 12.45 0.54
N GLY A 19 12.66 12.22 1.83
CA GLY A 19 12.29 13.12 2.93
C GLY A 19 10.80 13.19 3.24
N ALA A 20 9.97 12.40 2.55
CA ALA A 20 8.53 12.32 2.73
C ALA A 20 8.06 10.86 2.61
N ASN A 21 6.88 10.55 3.15
CA ASN A 21 6.30 9.22 3.06
C ASN A 21 5.91 8.91 1.60
N LYS A 22 6.77 8.16 0.90
CA LYS A 22 6.66 7.93 -0.56
C LYS A 22 5.30 7.36 -0.96
N PHE A 23 4.71 6.50 -0.14
CA PHE A 23 3.47 5.80 -0.51
C PHE A 23 2.21 6.66 -0.37
N LEU A 24 2.26 7.74 0.42
CA LEU A 24 1.21 8.74 0.52
C LEU A 24 1.32 9.82 -0.57
N LEU A 25 2.41 9.82 -1.35
CA LEU A 25 2.53 10.74 -2.48
C LEU A 25 1.46 10.43 -3.51
N LYS A 26 0.88 11.48 -4.06
CA LYS A 26 -0.08 11.39 -5.15
C LYS A 26 0.62 11.32 -6.49
N VAL A 27 0.08 10.47 -7.37
CA VAL A 27 0.41 10.43 -8.80
C VAL A 27 -0.90 10.64 -9.56
N GLY A 28 -1.12 11.90 -9.97
CA GLY A 28 -2.45 12.38 -10.33
C GLY A 28 -3.29 12.59 -9.07
N GLU A 29 -4.53 12.09 -9.08
CA GLU A 29 -5.48 12.27 -7.98
C GLU A 29 -5.36 11.23 -6.86
N ILE A 30 -4.78 10.07 -7.16
CA ILE A 30 -4.66 8.94 -6.24
C ILE A 30 -3.23 8.81 -5.69
N THR A 31 -3.13 8.37 -4.46
CA THR A 31 -1.87 8.01 -3.82
C THR A 31 -1.26 6.75 -4.45
N ILE A 32 0.06 6.60 -4.30
CA ILE A 32 0.76 5.39 -4.75
C ILE A 32 0.19 4.15 -4.03
N ILE A 33 -0.15 4.26 -2.74
CA ILE A 33 -0.69 3.12 -2.00
C ILE A 33 -2.09 2.72 -2.45
N GLU A 34 -2.99 3.66 -2.75
CA GLU A 34 -4.32 3.35 -3.31
C GLU A 34 -4.17 2.60 -4.63
N ARG A 35 -3.30 3.09 -5.53
CA ARG A 35 -3.03 2.41 -6.80
C ARG A 35 -2.50 0.98 -6.61
N MET A 36 -1.59 0.78 -5.66
CA MET A 36 -1.06 -0.56 -5.36
C MET A 36 -2.11 -1.47 -4.75
N ARG A 37 -2.92 -0.97 -3.81
CA ARG A 37 -4.04 -1.71 -3.20
C ARG A 37 -5.00 -2.19 -4.27
N ASP A 38 -5.48 -1.31 -5.15
CA ASP A 38 -6.48 -1.64 -6.17
C ASP A 38 -5.96 -2.71 -7.15
N LEU A 39 -4.69 -2.57 -7.57
CA LEU A 39 -4.03 -3.57 -8.40
C LEU A 39 -3.92 -4.91 -7.69
N MET A 40 -3.48 -4.91 -6.44
CA MET A 40 -3.30 -6.13 -5.65
C MET A 40 -4.64 -6.82 -5.38
N GLN A 41 -5.71 -6.07 -5.08
CA GLN A 41 -7.07 -6.60 -4.83
C GLN A 41 -7.65 -7.27 -6.08
N SER A 42 -7.28 -6.80 -7.27
CA SER A 42 -7.68 -7.49 -8.52
C SER A 42 -7.00 -8.86 -8.71
N MET A 43 -5.88 -9.10 -8.03
CA MET A 43 -5.05 -10.28 -8.21
C MET A 43 -5.15 -11.29 -7.07
N PHE A 44 -5.29 -10.87 -5.82
CA PHE A 44 -5.22 -11.72 -4.63
C PHE A 44 -6.48 -11.62 -3.77
N SER A 45 -6.90 -12.74 -3.19
CA SER A 45 -8.04 -12.78 -2.26
C SER A 45 -7.69 -12.26 -0.86
N GLU A 46 -6.41 -12.25 -0.49
CA GLU A 46 -5.89 -11.69 0.76
C GLU A 46 -4.67 -10.83 0.49
N ILE A 47 -4.59 -9.67 1.16
CA ILE A 47 -3.47 -8.75 1.04
C ILE A 47 -3.07 -8.28 2.43
N ILE A 48 -1.76 -8.29 2.70
CA ILE A 48 -1.17 -7.78 3.93
C ILE A 48 -0.28 -6.58 3.59
N LEU A 49 -0.49 -5.46 4.29
CA LEU A 49 0.39 -4.30 4.26
C LEU A 49 1.40 -4.38 5.42
N ILE A 50 2.68 -4.34 5.11
CA ILE A 50 3.76 -4.28 6.11
C ILE A 50 4.36 -2.86 6.08
N THR A 51 4.24 -2.13 7.19
CA THR A 51 4.67 -0.74 7.32
C THR A 51 5.18 -0.44 8.74
N ASN A 52 6.09 0.53 8.88
CA ASN A 52 6.51 1.08 10.17
C ASN A 52 5.53 2.13 10.72
N GLU A 53 4.56 2.57 9.93
CA GLU A 53 3.62 3.66 10.25
C GLU A 53 2.17 3.23 10.03
N PRO A 54 1.64 2.20 10.71
CA PRO A 54 0.32 1.61 10.40
C PRO A 54 -0.84 2.60 10.48
N THR A 55 -0.77 3.61 11.34
CA THR A 55 -1.81 4.64 11.49
C THR A 55 -2.01 5.45 10.21
N ASP A 56 -0.94 5.76 9.48
CA ASP A 56 -0.97 6.59 8.27
C ASP A 56 -1.71 5.91 7.11
N TYR A 57 -1.80 4.58 7.14
CA TYR A 57 -2.38 3.77 6.07
C TYR A 57 -3.75 3.19 6.41
N LYS A 58 -4.16 3.25 7.69
CA LYS A 58 -5.38 2.60 8.18
C LYS A 58 -6.62 3.04 7.40
N LEU A 59 -6.80 4.35 7.24
CA LEU A 59 -7.94 4.96 6.51
C LEU A 59 -7.95 4.61 5.01
N LEU A 60 -6.80 4.27 4.42
CA LEU A 60 -6.65 3.95 3.00
C LEU A 60 -6.88 2.46 2.70
N MET A 61 -6.79 1.59 3.71
CA MET A 61 -6.97 0.14 3.56
C MET A 61 -8.33 -0.38 4.05
N GLU A 62 -9.10 0.45 4.76
CA GLU A 62 -10.42 0.08 5.30
C GLU A 62 -11.60 0.36 4.32
N ASN A 63 -11.34 0.98 3.15
CA ASN A 63 -12.34 1.32 2.13
C ASN A 63 -12.12 0.59 0.80
#